data_AF-A0AA40U685-F1
#
_entry.id   AF-A0AA40U685-F1
#
_cell.length_a   1.000
_cell.length_b   1.000
_cell.length_c   1.000
_cell.angle_alpha   90.00
_cell.angle_beta   90.00
_cell.angle_gamma   90.00
#
_symmetry.space_group_name_H-M   'P 1'
#
loop_
_entity.id
_entity.type
_entity.pdbx_description
1 polymer ?
#
loop_
_entity_poly.entity_id
_entity_poly.type
_entity_poly.pdbx_seq_one_letter_code
_entity_poly.pdbx_strand_id
1 'polypeptide(L)'
;MEISEEIKPKLLNFLESRKKPELLATYLFYLEQAMGLRPVVFVRDKIIFKNVEDAIRILEADKKIWRETEIQICSGKPEVNEQTKRIYICPFTGKVFADNVYENPQDAIYDWLSSCPQNVERQGGVRVKRFLVSDDPKVIREYIVPPKEPIVKTVFASVITGKLFHNLSDLLEDFVSGYLRPMTLKEVQNQNRFQLENSFLALLQDALEEEKIAEFIEGLADDSAFHIYISQWVDTEE
;
A
#
# COMPACT_ATOMS: atom_id res chain seq x y z
N MET A 1 19.64 7.51 -37.33
CA MET A 1 18.80 7.96 -36.18
C MET A 1 19.50 9.16 -35.53
N GLU A 2 18.87 10.32 -35.40
CA GLU A 2 19.49 11.46 -34.70
C GLU A 2 19.30 11.30 -33.18
N ILE A 3 20.42 11.24 -32.44
CA ILE A 3 20.39 11.17 -30.98
C ILE A 3 20.09 12.57 -30.43
N SER A 4 19.03 12.70 -29.65
CA SER A 4 18.62 13.97 -29.03
C SER A 4 19.77 14.61 -28.23
N GLU A 5 19.95 15.92 -28.40
CA GLU A 5 20.91 16.75 -27.68
C GLU A 5 20.75 16.69 -26.15
N GLU A 6 19.56 16.32 -25.65
CA GLU A 6 19.33 16.14 -24.22
C GLU A 6 19.91 14.82 -23.66
N ILE A 7 20.07 13.81 -24.53
CA ILE A 7 20.54 12.47 -24.15
C ILE A 7 22.05 12.39 -24.27
N LYS A 8 22.66 13.06 -25.27
CA LYS A 8 24.11 13.12 -25.48
C LYS A 8 24.93 13.42 -24.21
N PRO A 9 24.63 14.47 -23.41
CA PRO A 9 25.41 14.76 -22.20
C PRO A 9 25.25 13.66 -21.14
N LYS A 10 24.08 13.03 -21.04
CA LYS A 10 23.84 11.91 -20.10
C LYS A 10 24.62 10.66 -20.52
N LEU A 11 24.66 10.38 -21.83
CA LEU A 11 25.45 9.31 -22.43
C LEU A 11 26.94 9.53 -22.18
N LEU A 12 27.44 10.74 -22.43
CA LEU A 12 28.86 11.07 -22.21
C LEU A 12 29.26 10.88 -20.74
N ASN A 13 28.46 11.40 -19.80
CA ASN A 13 28.68 11.21 -18.37
C ASN A 13 28.67 9.72 -17.97
N PHE A 14 27.78 8.92 -18.57
CA PHE A 14 27.73 7.48 -18.33
C PHE A 14 28.99 6.76 -18.82
N LEU A 15 29.50 7.15 -20.00
CA LEU A 15 30.73 6.60 -20.58
C LEU A 15 31.96 6.98 -19.77
N GLU A 16 32.11 8.25 -19.39
CA GLU A 16 33.24 8.76 -18.59
C GLU A 16 33.30 8.12 -17.21
N SER A 17 32.15 7.78 -16.61
CA SER A 17 32.09 7.10 -15.32
C SER A 17 32.66 5.68 -15.34
N ARG A 18 32.92 5.11 -16.52
CA ARG A 18 33.36 3.72 -16.69
C ARG A 18 34.71 3.65 -17.40
N LYS A 19 35.63 2.85 -16.85
CA LYS A 19 36.97 2.64 -17.44
C LYS A 19 36.94 1.93 -18.81
N LYS A 20 35.95 1.06 -19.03
CA LYS A 20 35.71 0.33 -20.28
C LYS A 20 34.20 0.18 -20.46
N PRO A 21 33.52 1.12 -21.12
CA PRO A 21 32.10 0.98 -21.40
C PRO A 21 31.87 -0.09 -22.46
N GLU A 22 30.91 -0.98 -22.24
CA GLU A 22 30.48 -1.98 -23.23
C GLU A 22 29.41 -1.38 -24.14
N LEU A 23 29.45 -1.70 -25.45
CA LEU A 23 28.49 -1.22 -26.44
C LEU A 23 27.05 -1.52 -26.02
N LEU A 24 26.75 -2.77 -25.72
CA LEU A 24 25.40 -3.21 -25.37
C LEU A 24 24.88 -2.55 -24.09
N ALA A 25 25.72 -2.42 -23.06
CA ALA A 25 25.33 -1.74 -21.82
C ALA A 25 25.09 -0.23 -22.03
N THR A 26 25.80 0.38 -22.97
CA THR A 26 25.63 1.78 -23.36
C THR A 26 24.35 1.97 -24.18
N TYR A 27 24.10 1.06 -25.12
CA TYR A 27 22.89 1.05 -25.93
C TYR A 27 21.63 0.87 -25.07
N LEU A 28 21.66 -0.05 -24.10
CA LEU A 28 20.57 -0.22 -23.14
C LEU A 28 20.32 1.06 -22.33
N PHE A 29 21.38 1.75 -21.88
CA PHE A 29 21.23 3.04 -21.20
C PHE A 29 20.61 4.10 -22.11
N TYR A 30 21.02 4.16 -23.37
CA TYR A 30 20.41 5.05 -24.36
C TYR A 30 18.92 4.74 -24.54
N LEU A 31 18.54 3.47 -24.71
CA LEU A 31 17.15 3.04 -24.86
C LEU A 31 16.30 3.43 -23.64
N GLU A 32 16.83 3.30 -22.43
CA GLU A 32 16.15 3.76 -21.21
C GLU A 32 15.78 5.24 -21.28
N GLN A 33 16.72 6.08 -21.71
CA GLN A 33 16.50 7.51 -21.79
C GLN A 33 15.61 7.89 -22.97
N ALA A 34 15.84 7.30 -24.14
CA ALA A 34 15.14 7.63 -25.38
C ALA A 34 13.66 7.22 -25.33
N MET A 35 13.36 6.06 -24.75
CA MET A 35 12.00 5.52 -24.65
C MET A 35 11.33 5.80 -23.30
N GLY A 36 12.03 6.48 -22.37
CA GLY A 36 11.52 6.77 -21.03
C GLY A 36 11.26 5.52 -20.19
N LEU A 37 11.99 4.42 -20.45
CA LEU A 37 11.81 3.16 -19.74
C LEU A 37 12.31 3.31 -18.31
N ARG A 38 11.50 2.85 -17.37
CA ARG A 38 11.85 2.79 -15.94
C ARG A 38 11.47 1.42 -15.41
N PRO A 39 12.26 0.39 -15.75
CA PRO A 39 11.91 -0.98 -15.41
C PRO A 39 11.67 -1.14 -13.91
N VAL A 40 10.62 -1.88 -13.56
CA VAL A 40 10.31 -2.21 -12.17
C VAL A 40 10.05 -3.70 -12.01
N VAL A 41 10.61 -4.29 -10.97
CA VAL A 41 10.36 -5.69 -10.63
C VAL A 41 9.30 -5.79 -9.56
N PHE A 42 8.30 -6.61 -9.82
CA PHE A 42 7.37 -7.09 -8.82
C PHE A 42 7.91 -8.40 -8.22
N VAL A 43 8.54 -8.28 -7.05
CA VAL A 43 9.32 -9.38 -6.44
C VAL A 43 8.48 -10.62 -6.14
N ARG A 44 7.19 -10.44 -5.82
CA ARG A 44 6.27 -11.52 -5.44
C ARG A 44 6.02 -12.51 -6.58
N ASP A 45 5.61 -11.99 -7.74
CA ASP A 45 5.31 -12.82 -8.92
C ASP A 45 6.54 -13.01 -9.81
N LYS A 46 7.65 -12.36 -9.47
CA LYS A 46 8.91 -12.38 -10.21
C LYS A 46 8.78 -11.88 -11.65
N ILE A 47 7.98 -10.84 -11.84
CA ILE A 47 7.74 -10.23 -13.15
C ILE A 47 8.39 -8.85 -13.21
N ILE A 48 9.04 -8.52 -14.32
CA ILE A 48 9.61 -7.21 -14.61
C ILE A 48 8.71 -6.51 -15.62
N PHE A 49 8.31 -5.30 -15.28
CA PHE A 49 7.48 -4.42 -16.11
C PHE A 49 8.31 -3.25 -16.64
N LYS A 50 7.88 -2.65 -17.76
CA LYS A 50 8.59 -1.54 -18.40
C LYS A 50 8.57 -0.24 -17.58
N ASN A 51 7.49 -0.01 -16.83
CA ASN A 51 7.29 1.14 -15.94
C ASN A 51 6.26 0.82 -14.85
N VAL A 52 6.12 1.72 -13.89
CA VAL A 52 5.20 1.58 -12.74
C VAL A 52 3.75 1.56 -13.21
N GLU A 53 3.41 2.41 -14.18
CA GLU A 53 2.06 2.56 -14.69
C GLU A 53 1.55 1.29 -15.37
N ASP A 54 2.39 0.63 -16.17
CA ASP A 54 2.06 -0.65 -16.78
C ASP A 54 1.98 -1.76 -15.73
N ALA A 55 2.87 -1.77 -14.73
CA ALA A 55 2.79 -2.73 -13.63
C ALA A 55 1.46 -2.62 -12.91
N ILE A 56 1.01 -1.41 -12.58
CA ILE A 56 -0.29 -1.17 -11.95
C ILE A 56 -1.41 -1.63 -12.89
N ARG A 57 -1.45 -1.14 -14.13
CA ARG A 57 -2.53 -1.45 -15.09
C ARG A 57 -2.71 -2.97 -15.29
N ILE A 58 -1.62 -3.71 -15.46
CA ILE A 58 -1.67 -5.15 -15.72
C ILE A 58 -2.07 -5.91 -14.45
N LEU A 59 -1.47 -5.59 -13.31
CA LEU A 59 -1.77 -6.26 -12.05
C LEU A 59 -3.17 -5.92 -11.51
N GLU A 60 -3.72 -4.74 -11.83
CA GLU A 60 -5.10 -4.37 -11.52
C GLU A 60 -6.10 -5.15 -12.39
N ALA A 61 -5.84 -5.30 -13.69
CA ALA A 61 -6.66 -6.13 -14.58
C ALA A 61 -6.77 -7.58 -14.07
N ASP A 62 -5.67 -8.10 -13.51
CA ASP A 62 -5.59 -9.42 -12.90
C ASP A 62 -6.13 -9.48 -11.44
N LYS A 63 -6.63 -8.37 -10.88
CA LYS A 63 -7.10 -8.25 -9.49
C LYS A 63 -6.05 -8.68 -8.44
N LYS A 64 -4.77 -8.45 -8.72
CA LYS A 64 -3.64 -8.85 -7.85
C LYS A 64 -3.19 -7.77 -6.87
N ILE A 65 -3.65 -6.53 -7.03
CA ILE A 65 -3.26 -5.40 -6.17
C ILE A 65 -4.25 -5.20 -5.03
N TRP A 66 -5.53 -5.05 -5.35
CA TRP A 66 -6.56 -4.66 -4.39
C TRP A 66 -7.91 -5.30 -4.71
N ARG A 67 -8.80 -5.28 -3.71
CA ARG A 67 -10.22 -5.59 -3.85
C ARG A 67 -11.05 -4.62 -3.04
N GLU A 68 -12.22 -4.27 -3.55
CA GLU A 68 -13.22 -3.53 -2.80
C GLU A 68 -13.84 -4.44 -1.74
N THR A 69 -14.04 -3.94 -0.53
CA THR A 69 -14.56 -4.73 0.60
C THR A 69 -15.44 -3.85 1.47
N GLU A 70 -16.60 -4.35 1.85
CA GLU A 70 -17.46 -3.70 2.83
C GLU A 70 -17.10 -4.19 4.24
N ILE A 71 -16.87 -3.25 5.15
CA ILE A 71 -16.71 -3.54 6.57
C ILE A 71 -17.92 -3.03 7.35
N GLN A 72 -18.36 -3.84 8.31
CA GLN A 72 -19.42 -3.46 9.25
C GLN A 72 -18.77 -3.00 10.56
N ILE A 73 -18.99 -1.73 10.90
CA ILE A 73 -18.50 -1.15 12.14
C ILE A 73 -19.68 -1.11 13.11
N CYS A 74 -19.74 -2.08 14.02
CA CYS A 74 -20.69 -2.08 15.13
C CYS A 74 -20.10 -1.29 16.30
N SER A 75 -20.85 -0.33 16.85
CA SER A 75 -20.46 0.39 18.05
C SER A 75 -21.26 -0.07 19.27
N GLY A 76 -20.54 -0.59 20.27
CA GLY A 76 -21.07 -0.91 21.60
C GLY A 76 -21.52 -2.35 21.79
N LYS A 77 -21.20 -2.91 22.96
CA LYS A 77 -21.91 -4.08 23.50
C LYS A 77 -23.22 -3.57 24.14
N PRO A 78 -24.34 -4.28 24.01
CA PRO A 78 -25.56 -3.92 24.73
C PRO A 78 -25.32 -4.00 26.24
N GLU A 79 -25.72 -2.97 27.00
CA GLU A 79 -25.57 -2.95 28.47
C GLU A 79 -26.58 -3.85 29.19
N VAL A 80 -27.70 -4.17 28.54
CA VAL A 80 -28.80 -5.03 29.00
C VAL A 80 -29.30 -5.86 27.82
N ASN A 81 -29.64 -7.14 28.04
CA ASN A 81 -30.19 -8.02 27.00
C ASN A 81 -31.37 -8.85 27.55
N GLU A 82 -31.97 -9.70 26.71
CA GLU A 82 -33.16 -10.50 27.09
C GLU A 82 -32.91 -11.52 28.21
N GLN A 83 -31.65 -11.90 28.45
CA GLN A 83 -31.27 -12.85 29.49
C GLN A 83 -30.96 -12.17 30.83
N THR A 84 -30.95 -10.84 30.88
CA THR A 84 -30.69 -10.06 32.09
C THR A 84 -31.80 -10.30 33.12
N LYS A 85 -31.41 -10.63 34.36
CA LYS A 85 -32.35 -10.86 35.47
C LYS A 85 -32.31 -9.76 36.52
N ARG A 86 -31.17 -9.07 36.62
CA ARG A 86 -30.95 -8.00 37.58
C ARG A 86 -30.14 -6.88 36.95
N ILE A 87 -30.55 -5.65 37.22
CA ILE A 87 -29.84 -4.45 36.80
C ILE A 87 -29.50 -3.53 37.97
N TYR A 88 -28.36 -2.87 37.85
CA TYR A 88 -27.88 -1.84 38.77
C TYR A 88 -27.86 -0.51 38.04
N ILE A 89 -28.52 0.51 38.58
CA ILE A 89 -28.81 1.76 37.88
C ILE A 89 -28.15 2.93 38.62
N CYS A 90 -27.37 3.71 37.89
CA CYS A 90 -26.84 4.98 38.37
C CYS A 90 -27.99 6.00 38.46
N PRO A 91 -28.33 6.53 39.64
CA PRO A 91 -29.48 7.42 39.82
C PRO A 91 -29.25 8.80 39.19
N PHE A 92 -28.00 9.16 38.90
CA PHE A 92 -27.64 10.46 38.31
C PHE A 92 -27.74 10.43 36.78
N THR A 93 -27.15 9.41 36.15
CA THR A 93 -27.03 9.33 34.69
C THR A 93 -28.05 8.40 34.04
N GLY A 94 -28.76 7.58 34.82
CA GLY A 94 -29.61 6.50 34.31
C GLY A 94 -28.84 5.34 33.67
N LYS A 95 -27.51 5.32 33.78
CA LYS A 95 -26.65 4.26 33.21
C LYS A 95 -26.88 2.94 33.94
N VAL A 96 -26.88 1.83 33.23
CA VAL A 96 -27.27 0.52 33.76
C VAL A 96 -26.14 -0.51 33.62
N PHE A 97 -26.05 -1.40 34.61
CA PHE A 97 -25.10 -2.50 34.65
C PHE A 97 -25.87 -3.80 34.91
N ALA A 98 -25.91 -4.70 33.92
CA ALA A 98 -26.63 -5.96 33.99
C ALA A 98 -25.78 -7.10 34.57
N ASP A 99 -26.44 -8.01 35.28
CA ASP A 99 -25.83 -9.18 35.94
C ASP A 99 -25.19 -10.21 35.01
N ASN A 100 -25.63 -10.26 33.76
CA ASN A 100 -25.13 -11.20 32.75
C ASN A 100 -24.21 -10.54 31.68
N VAL A 101 -24.02 -9.23 31.73
CA VAL A 101 -23.14 -8.48 30.81
C VAL A 101 -21.80 -8.13 31.48
N TYR A 102 -21.81 -7.90 32.79
CA TYR A 102 -20.63 -7.57 33.59
C TYR A 102 -20.28 -8.73 34.51
N GLU A 103 -18.99 -9.10 34.60
CA GLU A 103 -18.52 -10.16 35.51
C GLU A 103 -18.86 -9.85 36.98
N ASN A 104 -18.69 -8.58 37.38
CA ASN A 104 -19.20 -8.07 38.66
C ASN A 104 -19.91 -6.72 38.45
N PRO A 105 -21.25 -6.71 38.33
CA PRO A 105 -22.02 -5.50 38.04
C PRO A 105 -22.02 -4.50 39.21
N GLN A 106 -21.83 -4.96 40.46
CA GLN A 106 -21.79 -4.07 41.63
C GLN A 106 -20.50 -3.25 41.64
N ASP A 107 -19.35 -3.89 41.41
CA ASP A 107 -18.08 -3.19 41.32
C ASP A 107 -18.09 -2.21 40.13
N ALA A 108 -18.63 -2.65 38.99
CA ALA A 108 -18.74 -1.80 37.80
C ALA A 108 -19.54 -0.52 38.05
N ILE A 109 -20.67 -0.59 38.78
CA ILE A 109 -21.43 0.62 39.13
C ILE A 109 -20.72 1.46 40.20
N TYR A 110 -20.02 0.84 41.15
CA TYR A 110 -19.23 1.56 42.16
C TYR A 110 -18.07 2.37 41.54
N ASP A 111 -17.38 1.80 40.56
CA ASP A 111 -16.32 2.47 39.80
C ASP A 111 -16.88 3.61 38.96
N TRP A 112 -18.02 3.38 38.31
CA TRP A 112 -18.73 4.42 37.56
C TRP A 112 -19.15 5.59 38.46
N LEU A 113 -19.74 5.34 39.63
CA LEU A 113 -20.17 6.40 40.55
C LEU A 113 -19.01 7.25 41.08
N SER A 114 -17.81 6.68 41.14
CA SER A 114 -16.59 7.39 41.55
C SER A 114 -16.17 8.43 40.50
N SER A 115 -16.32 8.10 39.21
CA SER A 115 -15.93 8.96 38.08
C SER A 115 -17.10 9.74 37.47
N CYS A 116 -18.34 9.47 37.88
CA CYS A 116 -19.56 10.05 37.31
C CYS A 116 -19.53 11.60 37.30
N PRO A 117 -19.62 12.23 36.13
CA PRO A 117 -19.56 13.70 36.01
C PRO A 117 -20.80 14.39 36.57
N GLN A 118 -21.96 13.71 36.54
CA GLN A 118 -23.24 14.25 37.02
C GLN A 118 -23.44 14.03 38.54
N ASN A 119 -22.53 13.32 39.22
CA ASN A 119 -22.59 13.11 40.66
C ASN A 119 -21.96 14.31 41.40
N VAL A 120 -22.80 15.25 41.81
CA VAL A 120 -22.42 16.43 42.60
C VAL A 120 -22.55 16.20 44.11
N GLU A 121 -23.15 15.08 44.53
CA GLU A 121 -23.42 14.79 45.93
C GLU A 121 -22.15 14.31 46.65
N ARG A 122 -21.84 14.95 47.78
CA ARG A 122 -20.71 14.57 48.64
C ARG A 122 -21.15 14.35 50.08
N GLN A 123 -20.63 13.30 50.69
CA GLN A 123 -20.79 13.01 52.11
C GLN A 123 -19.39 12.85 52.72
N GLY A 124 -19.05 13.68 53.71
CA GLY A 124 -17.70 13.68 54.31
C GLY A 124 -16.58 14.06 53.34
N GLY A 125 -16.87 14.85 52.30
CA GLY A 125 -15.89 15.27 51.28
C GLY A 125 -15.69 14.28 50.12
N VAL A 126 -16.25 13.06 50.21
CA VAL A 126 -16.18 12.01 49.17
C VAL A 126 -17.49 11.95 48.38
N ARG A 127 -17.44 11.60 47.09
CA ARG A 127 -18.62 11.39 46.25
C ARG A 127 -19.49 10.27 46.81
N VAL A 128 -20.81 10.50 46.88
CA VAL A 128 -21.77 9.50 47.35
C VAL A 128 -21.85 8.35 46.34
N LYS A 129 -21.69 7.12 46.82
CA LYS A 129 -21.75 5.90 46.01
C LYS A 129 -23.06 5.13 46.23
N ARG A 130 -24.19 5.76 45.89
CA ARG A 130 -25.53 5.15 45.94
C ARG A 130 -26.00 4.75 44.55
N PHE A 131 -26.61 3.57 44.43
CA PHE A 131 -27.26 3.11 43.21
C PHE A 131 -28.59 2.45 43.51
N LEU A 132 -29.40 2.29 42.45
CA LEU A 132 -30.66 1.56 42.50
C LEU A 132 -30.44 0.14 41.96
N VAL A 133 -31.23 -0.82 42.45
CA VAL A 133 -31.23 -2.19 41.95
C VAL A 133 -32.65 -2.54 41.54
N SER A 134 -32.82 -3.15 40.37
CA SER A 134 -34.12 -3.64 39.92
C SER A 134 -34.00 -5.06 39.39
N ASP A 135 -34.91 -5.90 39.84
CA ASP A 135 -35.15 -7.27 39.34
C ASP A 135 -36.49 -7.35 38.58
N ASP A 136 -37.18 -6.21 38.40
CA ASP A 136 -38.48 -6.16 37.73
C ASP A 136 -38.29 -6.34 36.22
N PRO A 137 -38.85 -7.42 35.61
CA PRO A 137 -38.72 -7.66 34.18
C PRO A 137 -39.27 -6.52 33.31
N LYS A 138 -40.27 -5.76 33.78
CA LYS A 138 -40.80 -4.62 33.02
C LYS A 138 -39.79 -3.48 32.95
N VAL A 139 -39.17 -3.15 34.08
CA VAL A 139 -38.11 -2.14 34.16
C VAL A 139 -36.91 -2.57 33.33
N ILE A 140 -36.47 -3.83 33.45
CA ILE A 140 -35.32 -4.36 32.68
C ILE A 140 -35.57 -4.25 31.17
N ARG A 141 -36.79 -4.55 30.71
CA ARG A 141 -37.15 -4.44 29.27
C ARG A 141 -37.06 -3.03 28.74
N GLU A 142 -37.36 -2.00 29.54
CA GLU A 142 -37.24 -0.60 29.12
C GLU A 142 -35.78 -0.19 28.85
N TYR A 143 -34.82 -0.89 29.46
CA TYR A 143 -33.38 -0.67 29.26
C TYR A 143 -32.75 -1.52 28.17
N ILE A 144 -33.51 -2.43 27.53
CA ILE A 144 -33.01 -3.19 26.37
C ILE A 144 -32.98 -2.24 25.17
N VAL A 145 -31.80 -1.70 24.87
CA VAL A 145 -31.58 -0.88 23.67
C VAL A 145 -31.30 -1.80 22.50
N PRO A 146 -32.04 -1.69 21.37
CA PRO A 146 -31.72 -2.46 20.18
C PRO A 146 -30.30 -2.11 19.71
N PRO A 147 -29.53 -3.09 19.18
CA PRO A 147 -28.19 -2.81 18.68
C PRO A 147 -28.26 -1.69 17.64
N LYS A 148 -27.36 -0.72 17.75
CA LYS A 148 -27.22 0.31 16.72
C LYS A 148 -26.93 -0.38 15.39
N GLU A 149 -27.59 0.07 14.33
CA GLU A 149 -27.33 -0.45 13.00
C GLU A 149 -25.84 -0.31 12.68
N PRO A 150 -25.20 -1.37 12.15
CA PRO A 150 -23.80 -1.32 11.78
C PRO A 150 -23.59 -0.24 10.74
N ILE A 151 -22.55 0.58 10.93
CA ILE A 151 -22.13 1.49 9.89
C ILE A 151 -21.39 0.66 8.86
N VAL A 152 -22.00 0.46 7.70
CA VAL A 152 -21.35 -0.17 6.55
C VAL A 152 -20.44 0.86 5.90
N LYS A 153 -19.15 0.53 5.76
CA LYS A 153 -18.20 1.35 5.03
C LYS A 153 -17.50 0.52 3.98
N THR A 154 -17.45 1.05 2.76
CA THR A 154 -16.63 0.50 1.69
C THR A 154 -15.18 0.93 1.89
N VAL A 155 -14.27 -0.03 1.85
CA VAL A 155 -12.82 0.15 1.99
C VAL A 155 -12.09 -0.67 0.93
N PHE A 156 -10.82 -0.33 0.68
CA PHE A 156 -9.96 -1.06 -0.24
C PHE A 156 -9.03 -1.98 0.54
N ALA A 157 -9.06 -3.28 0.24
CA ALA A 157 -8.18 -4.25 0.87
C ALA A 157 -7.03 -4.62 -0.07
N SER A 158 -5.80 -4.52 0.42
CA SER A 158 -4.61 -5.00 -0.31
C SER A 158 -4.65 -6.52 -0.42
N VAL A 159 -4.52 -7.04 -1.65
CA VAL A 159 -4.44 -8.49 -1.90
C VAL A 159 -3.10 -9.08 -1.44
N ILE A 160 -2.11 -8.22 -1.18
CA ILE A 160 -0.77 -8.64 -0.76
C ILE A 160 -0.64 -8.73 0.75
N THR A 161 -1.08 -7.69 1.45
CA THR A 161 -0.91 -7.59 2.91
C THR A 161 -2.18 -7.86 3.70
N GLY A 162 -3.35 -7.75 3.08
CA GLY A 162 -4.62 -7.70 3.77
C GLY A 162 -4.89 -6.39 4.52
N LYS A 163 -4.00 -5.39 4.44
CA LYS A 163 -4.23 -4.05 5.02
C LYS A 163 -5.46 -3.42 4.36
N LEU A 164 -6.23 -2.68 5.16
CA LEU A 164 -7.39 -1.92 4.72
C LEU A 164 -7.02 -0.45 4.56
N PHE A 165 -7.47 0.16 3.47
CA PHE A 165 -7.25 1.55 3.13
C PHE A 165 -8.60 2.23 2.90
N HIS A 166 -8.70 3.49 3.30
CA HIS A 166 -9.89 4.28 3.03
C HIS A 166 -9.97 4.69 1.55
N ASN A 167 -8.83 5.04 0.96
CA ASN A 167 -8.71 5.49 -0.42
C ASN A 167 -7.84 4.53 -1.23
N LEU A 168 -8.14 4.42 -2.53
CA LEU A 168 -7.35 3.61 -3.45
C LEU A 168 -5.95 4.19 -3.70
N SER A 169 -5.81 5.52 -3.73
CA SER A 169 -4.51 6.20 -3.91
C SER A 169 -3.48 5.75 -2.89
N ASP A 170 -3.87 5.74 -1.61
CA ASP A 170 -2.99 5.42 -0.49
C ASP A 170 -2.55 3.95 -0.54
N LEU A 171 -3.43 3.08 -1.02
CA LEU A 171 -3.12 1.67 -1.26
C LEU A 171 -2.10 1.52 -2.39
N LEU A 172 -2.31 2.22 -3.51
CA LEU A 172 -1.40 2.16 -4.66
C LEU A 172 -0.01 2.73 -4.30
N GLU A 173 0.06 3.79 -3.49
CA GLU A 173 1.34 4.31 -3.00
C GLU A 173 2.07 3.32 -2.07
N ASP A 174 1.37 2.66 -1.12
CA ASP A 174 1.93 1.57 -0.30
C ASP A 174 2.38 0.39 -1.19
N PHE A 175 1.62 0.09 -2.24
CA PHE A 175 1.97 -0.95 -3.20
C PHE A 175 3.27 -0.63 -3.97
N VAL A 176 3.36 0.55 -4.57
CA VAL A 176 4.52 0.96 -5.37
C VAL A 176 5.77 1.03 -4.49
N SER A 177 5.69 1.68 -3.33
CA SER A 177 6.83 1.85 -2.44
C SER A 177 7.28 0.55 -1.76
N GLY A 178 6.33 -0.35 -1.46
CA GLY A 178 6.60 -1.60 -0.73
C GLY A 178 6.97 -2.79 -1.61
N TYR A 179 6.45 -2.86 -2.84
CA TYR A 179 6.46 -4.10 -3.64
C TYR A 179 7.05 -3.99 -5.04
N LEU A 180 7.14 -2.77 -5.59
CA LEU A 180 7.84 -2.54 -6.84
C LEU A 180 9.25 -2.02 -6.54
N ARG A 181 10.27 -2.69 -7.09
CA ARG A 181 11.65 -2.23 -6.97
C ARG A 181 12.11 -1.67 -8.31
N PRO A 182 12.64 -0.44 -8.36
CA PRO A 182 13.21 0.12 -9.59
C PRO A 182 14.44 -0.68 -10.00
N MET A 183 14.63 -0.80 -11.31
CA MET A 183 15.74 -1.51 -11.94
C MET A 183 16.17 -0.80 -13.21
N THR A 184 17.41 -1.03 -13.64
CA THR A 184 17.91 -0.60 -14.95
C THR A 184 17.82 -1.73 -15.99
N LEU A 185 17.74 -1.43 -17.28
CA LEU A 185 17.79 -2.38 -18.39
C LEU A 185 19.06 -3.21 -18.37
N LYS A 186 20.18 -2.63 -17.92
CA LYS A 186 21.41 -3.40 -17.69
C LYS A 186 21.18 -4.49 -16.63
N GLU A 187 20.50 -4.17 -15.54
CA GLU A 187 20.17 -5.16 -14.52
C GLU A 187 19.16 -6.18 -15.03
N VAL A 188 18.16 -5.75 -15.81
CA VAL A 188 17.18 -6.64 -16.46
C VAL A 188 17.88 -7.69 -17.33
N GLN A 189 18.84 -7.28 -18.15
CA GLN A 189 19.61 -8.20 -19.00
C GLN A 189 20.37 -9.26 -18.19
N ASN A 190 20.87 -8.89 -17.01
CA ASN A 190 21.65 -9.79 -16.15
C ASN A 190 20.78 -10.68 -15.24
N GLN A 191 19.45 -10.57 -15.30
CA GLN A 191 18.54 -11.36 -14.46
C GLN A 191 17.97 -12.58 -15.18
N ASN A 192 18.34 -13.77 -14.69
CA ASN A 192 17.77 -15.04 -15.17
C ASN A 192 16.60 -15.56 -14.32
N ARG A 193 16.29 -14.89 -13.19
CA ARG A 193 15.33 -15.37 -12.18
C ARG A 193 13.93 -14.79 -12.34
N PHE A 194 13.80 -13.74 -13.14
CA PHE A 194 12.58 -12.96 -13.31
C PHE A 194 12.12 -13.06 -14.76
N GLN A 195 10.81 -13.06 -14.95
CA GLN A 195 10.21 -13.07 -16.28
C GLN A 195 9.92 -11.64 -16.71
N LEU A 196 10.17 -11.33 -17.97
CA LEU A 196 9.73 -10.07 -18.55
C LEU A 196 8.24 -10.17 -18.88
N GLU A 197 7.51 -9.09 -18.60
CA GLU A 197 6.15 -8.94 -19.10
C GLU A 197 6.16 -8.98 -20.64
N ASN A 198 5.14 -9.59 -21.25
CA ASN A 198 5.13 -9.91 -22.67
C ASN A 198 5.28 -8.68 -23.58
N SER A 199 4.59 -7.58 -23.28
CA SER A 199 4.71 -6.35 -24.07
C SER A 199 6.09 -5.72 -23.93
N PHE A 200 6.70 -5.83 -22.75
CA PHE A 200 8.05 -5.37 -22.51
C PHE A 200 9.10 -6.25 -23.20
N LEU A 201 8.92 -7.57 -23.18
CA LEU A 201 9.76 -8.52 -23.90
C LEU A 201 9.75 -8.24 -25.41
N ALA A 202 8.55 -8.08 -25.99
CA ALA A 202 8.40 -7.78 -27.41
C ALA A 202 9.08 -6.46 -27.80
N LEU A 203 8.95 -5.44 -26.95
CA LEU A 203 9.63 -4.15 -27.14
C LEU A 203 11.15 -4.31 -27.13
N LEU A 204 11.71 -5.07 -26.19
CA LEU A 204 13.16 -5.31 -26.15
C LEU A 204 13.66 -6.14 -27.32
N GLN A 205 12.87 -7.11 -27.80
CA GLN A 205 13.24 -7.91 -28.97
C GLN A 205 13.31 -7.07 -30.24
N ASP A 206 12.36 -6.16 -30.45
CA ASP A 206 12.34 -5.21 -31.57
C ASP A 206 13.46 -4.16 -31.47
N ALA A 207 13.76 -3.70 -30.26
CA ALA A 207 14.78 -2.67 -30.03
C ALA A 207 16.22 -3.21 -30.06
N LEU A 208 16.46 -4.51 -29.88
CA LEU A 208 17.81 -5.10 -29.78
C LEU A 208 18.31 -5.74 -31.09
N GLU A 209 17.73 -5.36 -32.24
CA GLU A 209 18.19 -5.80 -33.55
C GLU A 209 19.55 -5.17 -33.92
N GLU A 210 20.40 -5.93 -34.62
CA GLU A 210 21.76 -5.47 -35.01
C GLU A 210 21.72 -4.18 -35.82
N GLU A 211 20.73 -4.03 -36.70
CA GLU A 211 20.52 -2.82 -37.50
C GLU A 211 20.31 -1.58 -36.62
N LYS A 212 19.58 -1.72 -35.51
CA LYS A 212 19.31 -0.62 -34.57
C LYS A 212 20.52 -0.24 -33.73
N ILE A 213 21.36 -1.22 -33.41
CA ILE A 213 22.64 -0.99 -32.72
C ILE A 213 23.63 -0.30 -33.67
N ALA A 214 23.68 -0.71 -34.94
CA ALA A 214 24.49 -0.06 -35.96
C ALA A 214 24.06 1.39 -36.20
N GLU A 215 22.75 1.64 -36.36
CA GLU A 215 22.17 2.99 -36.48
C GLU A 215 22.52 3.88 -35.27
N PHE A 216 22.65 3.30 -34.07
CA PHE A 216 23.05 4.02 -32.87
C PHE A 216 24.54 4.42 -32.89
N ILE A 217 25.42 3.52 -33.32
CA ILE A 217 26.85 3.84 -33.46
C ILE A 217 27.05 4.91 -34.52
N GLU A 218 26.39 4.78 -35.67
CA GLU A 218 26.42 5.78 -36.74
C GLU A 218 25.93 7.15 -36.24
N GLY A 219 24.84 7.18 -35.47
CA GLY A 219 24.32 8.42 -34.88
C GLY A 219 25.24 9.07 -33.84
N LEU A 220 26.20 8.33 -33.27
CA LEU A 220 27.25 8.86 -32.40
C LEU A 220 28.51 9.27 -33.16
N ALA A 221 28.74 8.72 -34.35
CA ALA A 221 29.95 8.96 -35.14
C ALA A 221 30.10 10.42 -35.59
N ASP A 222 28.99 11.16 -35.69
CA ASP A 222 28.99 12.59 -36.04
C ASP A 222 29.58 13.48 -34.94
N ASP A 223 29.66 13.01 -33.69
CA ASP A 223 30.15 13.78 -32.55
C ASP A 223 31.52 13.27 -32.08
N SER A 224 32.52 14.15 -32.25
CA SER A 224 33.92 13.87 -31.91
C SER A 224 34.16 13.43 -30.46
N ALA A 225 33.26 13.80 -29.54
CA ALA A 225 33.37 13.40 -28.14
C ALA A 225 33.17 11.89 -27.93
N PHE A 226 32.49 11.20 -28.85
CA PHE A 226 32.22 9.76 -28.74
C PHE A 226 33.24 8.88 -29.47
N HIS A 227 34.11 9.46 -30.32
CA HIS A 227 35.05 8.71 -31.16
C HIS A 227 35.96 7.76 -30.38
N ILE A 228 36.44 8.19 -29.20
CA ILE A 228 37.32 7.38 -28.32
C ILE A 228 36.60 6.12 -27.81
N TYR A 229 35.28 6.18 -27.63
CA TYR A 229 34.48 5.06 -27.15
C TYR A 229 34.03 4.16 -28.29
N ILE A 230 33.70 4.74 -29.45
CA ILE A 230 33.35 3.98 -30.66
C ILE A 230 34.53 3.12 -31.09
N SER A 231 35.75 3.67 -31.13
CA SER A 231 36.94 2.89 -31.49
C SER A 231 37.15 1.71 -30.54
N GLN A 232 36.90 1.88 -29.24
CA GLN A 232 36.99 0.77 -28.27
C GLN A 232 36.02 -0.37 -28.55
N TRP A 233 34.85 -0.10 -29.12
CA TRP A 233 33.83 -1.10 -29.45
C TRP A 233 34.10 -1.80 -30.78
N VAL A 234 34.61 -1.08 -31.77
CA VAL A 234 34.94 -1.63 -33.09
C VAL A 234 36.25 -2.43 -33.03
N ASP A 235 37.24 -1.96 -32.27
CA ASP A 235 38.55 -2.62 -32.15
C ASP A 235 38.54 -3.87 -31.24
N THR A 236 37.43 -4.16 -30.53
CA THR A 236 37.32 -5.35 -29.65
C THR A 236 36.84 -6.62 -30.37
N GLU A 237 36.52 -6.56 -31.66
CA GLU A 237 36.12 -7.73 -32.46
C GLU A 237 37.29 -8.48 -33.13
N GLU A 238 38.56 -8.13 -32.84
CA GLU A 238 39.77 -8.91 -33.23
C GLU A 238 40.35 -9.79 -32.11
#